data_AF-A0A2Z5Z0J8-F1
#
_entry.id   AF-A0A2Z5Z0J8-F1
#
_cell.length_a   1.000
_cell.length_b   1.000
_cell.length_c   1.000
_cell.angle_alpha   90.00
_cell.angle_beta   90.00
_cell.angle_gamma   90.00
#
_symmetry.space_group_name_H-M   'P 1'
#
loop_
_entity.id
_entity.type
_entity.pdbx_description
1 polymer ?
#
loop_
_entity_poly.entity_id
_entity_poly.type
_entity_poly.pdbx_seq_one_letter_code
_entity_poly.pdbx_strand_id
1 'polypeptide(L)'
;MLIAEFDSWWGHYKTLIEHSIGFSHDALHVLVGPCIQVATAAILRTSLRSPLPWFAVLILELANEAHDLRVERWPSWQMQWGESAKDLLLTLALPTLLFVIARVAPGILAPVPKASRKRK
;
A
#
# COMPACT_ATOMS: atom_id res chain seq x y z
N MET A 1 -25.83 -7.14 -10.46
CA MET A 1 -25.63 -6.01 -11.39
C MET A 1 -24.53 -5.08 -10.88
N LEU A 2 -24.69 -4.45 -9.70
CA LEU A 2 -23.66 -3.56 -9.11
C LEU A 2 -22.26 -4.19 -8.93
N ILE A 3 -22.16 -5.46 -8.52
CA ILE A 3 -20.86 -6.13 -8.33
C ILE A 3 -20.13 -6.34 -9.66
N ALA A 4 -20.83 -6.78 -10.71
CA ALA A 4 -20.22 -7.00 -12.03
C ALA A 4 -19.78 -5.70 -12.70
N GLU A 5 -20.53 -4.60 -12.50
CA GLU A 5 -20.12 -3.27 -12.97
C GLU A 5 -18.85 -2.79 -12.25
N PHE A 6 -18.77 -3.01 -10.93
CA PHE A 6 -17.56 -2.69 -10.17
C PHE A 6 -16.35 -3.52 -10.63
N ASP A 7 -16.51 -4.84 -10.80
CA ASP A 7 -15.43 -5.72 -11.25
C ASP A 7 -14.89 -5.29 -12.63
N SER A 8 -15.79 -4.98 -13.57
CA SER A 8 -15.40 -4.52 -14.91
C SER A 8 -14.75 -3.13 -14.90
N TRP A 9 -15.23 -2.20 -14.06
CA TRP A 9 -14.67 -0.85 -13.96
C TRP A 9 -13.28 -0.86 -13.31
N TRP A 10 -13.12 -1.64 -12.24
CA TRP A 10 -11.83 -1.76 -11.53
C TRP A 10 -10.76 -2.43 -12.41
N GLY A 11 -11.11 -3.50 -13.12
CA GLY A 11 -10.22 -4.13 -14.09
C GLY A 11 -9.76 -3.15 -15.18
N HIS A 12 -10.68 -2.40 -15.79
CA HIS A 12 -10.31 -1.38 -16.79
C HIS A 12 -9.40 -0.30 -16.22
N TYR A 13 -9.63 0.14 -14.98
CA TYR A 13 -8.82 1.17 -14.36
C TYR A 13 -7.38 0.71 -14.11
N LYS A 14 -7.21 -0.54 -13.66
CA LYS A 14 -5.89 -1.17 -13.52
C LYS A 14 -5.15 -1.22 -14.85
N THR A 15 -5.78 -1.77 -15.89
CA THR A 15 -5.16 -1.86 -17.22
C THR A 15 -4.87 -0.47 -17.80
N LEU A 16 -5.73 0.52 -17.53
CA LEU A 16 -5.49 1.89 -17.95
C LEU A 16 -4.25 2.45 -17.26
N ILE A 17 -4.08 2.28 -15.95
CA ILE A 17 -2.88 2.71 -15.21
C ILE A 17 -1.62 2.00 -15.75
N GLU A 18 -1.67 0.70 -15.95
CA GLU A 18 -0.54 -0.06 -16.52
C GLU A 18 -0.14 0.47 -17.90
N HIS A 19 -1.12 0.67 -18.79
CA HIS A 19 -0.87 1.04 -20.17
C HIS A 19 -0.59 2.54 -20.37
N SER A 20 -1.16 3.42 -19.54
CA SER A 20 -1.07 4.87 -19.73
C SER A 20 0.13 5.52 -19.02
N ILE A 21 0.69 4.86 -18.01
CA ILE A 21 1.83 5.38 -17.24
C ILE A 21 3.11 4.55 -17.45
N GLY A 22 3.01 3.39 -18.11
CA GLY A 22 4.16 2.54 -18.46
C GLY A 22 4.81 1.83 -17.27
N PHE A 23 4.15 1.81 -16.11
CA PHE A 23 4.58 1.01 -14.97
C PHE A 23 4.15 -0.43 -15.14
N SER A 24 5.05 -1.36 -14.80
CA SER A 24 4.67 -2.76 -14.67
C SER A 24 3.70 -2.93 -13.51
N HIS A 25 2.89 -3.99 -13.57
CA HIS A 25 1.96 -4.37 -12.50
C HIS A 25 2.67 -4.42 -11.13
N ASP A 26 3.79 -5.14 -11.04
CA ASP A 26 4.62 -5.23 -9.83
C ASP A 26 5.08 -3.85 -9.31
N ALA A 27 5.39 -2.90 -10.20
CA ALA A 27 5.82 -1.56 -9.79
C ALA A 27 4.68 -0.77 -9.13
N LEU A 28 3.43 -1.01 -9.55
CA LEU A 28 2.27 -0.39 -8.90
C LEU A 28 2.12 -0.88 -7.46
N HIS A 29 2.26 -2.18 -7.20
CA HIS A 29 2.23 -2.72 -5.84
C HIS A 29 3.29 -2.07 -4.95
N VAL A 30 4.52 -1.92 -5.44
CA VAL A 30 5.60 -1.24 -4.68
C VAL A 30 5.30 0.24 -4.38
N LEU A 31 4.72 0.99 -5.33
CA LEU A 31 4.57 2.44 -5.22
C LEU A 31 3.26 2.89 -4.56
N VAL A 32 2.16 2.17 -4.79
CA VAL A 32 0.82 2.58 -4.34
C VAL A 32 0.68 2.47 -2.82
N GLY A 33 1.22 1.42 -2.21
CA GLY A 33 1.17 1.21 -0.75
C GLY A 33 1.68 2.41 0.06
N PRO A 34 2.93 2.89 -0.15
CA PRO A 34 3.47 4.06 0.53
C PRO A 34 2.66 5.34 0.31
N CYS A 35 2.17 5.56 -0.92
CA CYS A 35 1.34 6.70 -1.27
C CYS A 35 0.03 6.71 -0.46
N ILE A 36 -0.65 5.57 -0.38
CA ILE A 36 -1.88 5.40 0.41
C ILE A 36 -1.60 5.61 1.90
N GLN A 37 -0.48 5.08 2.41
CA GLN A 37 -0.12 5.23 3.83
C GLN A 37 0.09 6.70 4.19
N VAL A 38 0.88 7.44 3.40
CA VAL A 38 1.15 8.86 3.63
C VAL A 38 -0.13 9.68 3.48
N ALA A 39 -0.92 9.42 2.44
CA ALA A 39 -2.20 10.11 2.22
C ALA A 39 -3.17 9.87 3.39
N THR A 40 -3.28 8.64 3.88
CA THR A 40 -4.14 8.30 5.02
C THR A 40 -3.68 9.00 6.29
N ALA A 41 -2.36 9.03 6.56
CA ALA A 41 -1.79 9.76 7.67
C ALA A 41 -2.13 11.27 7.58
N ALA A 42 -2.00 11.87 6.39
CA ALA A 42 -2.31 13.28 6.16
C ALA A 42 -3.80 13.60 6.33
N ILE A 43 -4.69 12.80 5.72
CA ILE A 43 -6.15 12.98 5.78
C ILE A 43 -6.66 12.84 7.21
N LEU A 44 -6.23 11.79 7.91
CA LEU A 44 -6.62 11.54 9.30
C LEU A 44 -5.86 12.43 10.29
N ARG A 45 -4.90 13.24 9.81
CA ARG A 45 -4.01 14.08 10.61
C ARG A 45 -3.31 13.29 11.72
N THR A 46 -2.88 12.08 11.39
CA THR A 46 -2.16 11.18 12.30
C THR A 46 -0.69 11.07 11.90
N SER A 47 0.15 10.61 12.83
CA SER A 47 1.55 10.29 12.53
C SER A 47 1.65 8.95 11.80
N LEU A 48 2.67 8.78 10.95
CA LEU A 48 3.07 7.45 10.43
C LEU A 48 3.47 6.45 11.54
N ARG A 49 3.66 6.91 12.79
CA ARG A 49 3.80 6.05 13.98
C ARG A 49 2.49 5.38 14.40
N SER A 50 1.35 5.98 14.04
CA SER A 50 0.02 5.41 14.28
C SER A 50 -0.11 4.12 13.47
N PRO A 51 -0.74 3.06 14.01
CA PRO A 51 -1.00 1.87 13.22
C PRO A 51 -2.09 2.09 12.15
N LEU A 52 -2.92 3.14 12.27
CA LEU A 52 -4.06 3.37 11.38
C LEU A 52 -3.67 3.49 9.89
N PRO A 53 -2.67 4.29 9.48
CA PRO A 53 -2.32 4.40 8.07
C PRO A 53 -1.77 3.10 7.49
N TRP A 54 -1.05 2.30 8.28
CA TRP A 54 -0.57 0.98 7.85
C TRP A 54 -1.73 0.00 7.67
N PHE A 55 -2.68 -0.04 8.62
CA PHE A 55 -3.86 -0.90 8.50
C PHE A 55 -4.75 -0.52 7.33
N ALA A 56 -4.84 0.77 6.97
CA ALA A 56 -5.58 1.19 5.78
C ALA A 56 -5.00 0.56 4.50
N VAL A 57 -3.67 0.54 4.34
CA VAL A 57 -3.02 -0.15 3.22
C VAL A 57 -3.30 -1.65 3.26
N LEU A 58 -3.13 -2.30 4.42
CA LEU A 58 -3.40 -3.74 4.56
C LEU A 58 -4.83 -4.10 4.16
N ILE A 59 -5.82 -3.35 4.63
CA ILE A 59 -7.23 -3.62 4.34
C ILE A 59 -7.52 -3.43 2.85
N LEU A 60 -6.99 -2.35 2.24
CA LEU A 60 -7.18 -2.10 0.82
C LEU A 60 -6.52 -3.18 -0.04
N GLU A 61 -5.33 -3.62 0.32
CA GLU A 61 -4.64 -4.69 -0.40
C GLU A 61 -5.36 -6.03 -0.27
N LEU A 62 -5.80 -6.40 0.94
CA LEU A 62 -6.59 -7.62 1.12
C LEU A 62 -7.90 -7.59 0.33
N ALA A 63 -8.53 -6.41 0.22
CA ALA A 63 -9.72 -6.24 -0.61
C ALA A 63 -9.39 -6.36 -2.11
N ASN A 64 -8.25 -5.82 -2.55
CA ASN A 64 -7.75 -5.95 -3.91
C ASN A 64 -7.49 -7.43 -4.25
N GLU A 65 -6.72 -8.14 -3.43
CA GLU A 65 -6.42 -9.56 -3.65
C GLU A 65 -7.68 -10.43 -3.61
N ALA A 66 -8.63 -10.13 -2.70
CA ALA A 66 -9.89 -10.83 -2.68
C ALA A 66 -10.74 -10.62 -3.94
N HIS A 67 -10.56 -9.50 -4.64
CA HIS A 67 -11.16 -9.26 -5.95
C HIS A 67 -10.39 -10.02 -7.04
N ASP A 68 -9.06 -9.95 -7.06
CA ASP A 68 -8.23 -10.58 -8.09
C ASP A 68 -8.34 -12.11 -8.06
N LEU A 69 -8.43 -12.72 -6.86
CA LEU A 69 -8.72 -14.15 -6.69
C LEU A 69 -10.07 -14.59 -7.30
N ARG A 70 -11.03 -13.67 -7.48
CA ARG A 70 -12.33 -13.99 -8.09
C ARG A 70 -12.32 -13.79 -9.61
N VAL A 71 -11.65 -12.75 -10.07
CA VAL A 71 -11.71 -12.28 -11.45
C VAL A 71 -10.60 -12.90 -12.30
N GLU A 72 -9.39 -13.00 -11.76
CA GLU A 72 -8.26 -13.57 -12.49
C GLU A 72 -8.30 -15.09 -12.51
N ARG A 73 -7.86 -15.65 -13.64
CA ARG A 73 -7.80 -17.09 -13.87
C ARG A 73 -6.39 -17.47 -14.28
N TRP A 74 -5.67 -18.03 -13.32
CA TRP A 74 -4.34 -18.55 -13.53
C TRP A 74 -4.37 -20.04 -13.91
N PRO A 75 -3.32 -20.57 -14.58
CA PRO A 75 -3.26 -21.97 -14.99
C PRO A 75 -3.38 -22.98 -13.85
N SER A 76 -3.02 -22.59 -12.62
CA SER A 76 -3.13 -23.44 -11.43
C SER A 76 -3.38 -22.59 -10.19
N TRP A 77 -3.97 -23.20 -9.16
CA TRP A 77 -4.18 -22.53 -7.87
C TRP A 77 -2.87 -22.11 -7.22
N GLN A 78 -1.82 -22.92 -7.35
CA GLN A 78 -0.50 -22.63 -6.77
C GLN A 78 0.10 -21.36 -7.36
N MET A 79 -0.07 -21.16 -8.67
CA MET A 79 0.40 -19.95 -9.34
C MET A 79 -0.40 -18.73 -8.87
N GLN A 80 -1.73 -18.84 -8.81
CA GLN A 80 -2.59 -17.76 -8.36
C GLN A 80 -2.28 -17.31 -6.92
N TRP A 81 -2.14 -18.26 -5.99
CA TRP A 81 -1.76 -17.94 -4.61
C TRP A 81 -0.33 -17.40 -4.51
N GLY A 82 0.57 -17.83 -5.40
CA GLY A 82 1.94 -17.33 -5.48
C GLY A 82 1.98 -15.85 -5.88
N GLU A 83 1.19 -15.47 -6.88
CA GLU A 83 1.06 -14.08 -7.33
C GLU A 83 0.40 -13.21 -6.26
N SER A 84 -0.72 -13.64 -5.67
CA SER A 84 -1.33 -12.89 -4.56
C SER A 84 -0.41 -12.70 -3.35
N ALA A 85 0.42 -13.71 -3.04
CA ALA A 85 1.41 -13.58 -1.98
C ALA A 85 2.53 -12.58 -2.34
N LYS A 86 2.98 -12.59 -3.60
CA LYS A 86 3.96 -11.62 -4.12
C LYS A 86 3.40 -10.21 -4.05
N ASP A 87 2.17 -9.98 -4.50
CA ASP A 87 1.53 -8.67 -4.55
C ASP A 87 1.35 -8.09 -3.15
N LEU A 88 0.84 -8.91 -2.21
CA LEU A 88 0.72 -8.53 -0.80
C LEU A 88 2.07 -8.17 -0.17
N LEU A 89 3.13 -8.92 -0.50
CA LEU A 89 4.49 -8.62 -0.03
C LEU A 89 5.02 -7.31 -0.62
N LEU A 90 4.89 -7.10 -1.93
CA LEU A 90 5.35 -5.90 -2.61
C LEU A 90 4.62 -4.65 -2.10
N THR A 91 3.30 -4.73 -1.92
CA THR A 91 2.49 -3.62 -1.42
C THR A 91 2.81 -3.26 0.03
N LEU A 92 3.06 -4.25 0.89
CA LEU A 92 3.26 -4.01 2.32
C LEU A 92 4.73 -3.82 2.73
N ALA A 93 5.70 -4.17 1.88
CA ALA A 93 7.12 -4.07 2.22
C ALA A 93 7.52 -2.64 2.64
N LEU A 94 7.29 -1.66 1.76
CA LEU A 94 7.65 -0.26 2.05
C LEU A 94 6.79 0.37 3.14
N PRO A 95 5.45 0.18 3.18
CA PRO A 95 4.64 0.67 4.29
C PRO A 95 5.04 0.13 5.67
N THR A 96 5.42 -1.14 5.72
CA THR A 96 5.92 -1.77 6.95
C THR A 96 7.26 -1.16 7.35
N LEU A 97 8.18 -0.97 6.40
CA LEU A 97 9.45 -0.31 6.65
C LEU A 97 9.25 1.12 7.18
N LEU A 98 8.39 1.92 6.55
CA LEU A 98 8.06 3.28 6.99
C LEU A 98 7.46 3.30 8.39
N PHE A 99 6.52 2.40 8.68
CA PHE A 99 5.89 2.28 9.99
C PHE A 99 6.90 1.91 11.09
N VAL A 100 7.78 0.92 10.81
CA VAL A 100 8.84 0.49 11.72
C VAL A 100 9.80 1.66 11.96
N ILE A 101 10.37 2.26 10.92
CA ILE A 101 11.31 3.39 11.04
C ILE A 101 10.65 4.53 11.84
N ALA A 102 9.41 4.89 11.51
CA ALA A 102 8.70 5.94 12.21
C ALA A 102 8.61 5.66 13.71
N ARG A 103 8.46 4.40 14.14
CA ARG A 103 8.36 4.00 15.56
C ARG A 103 9.70 3.88 16.26
N VAL A 104 10.66 3.14 15.70
CA VAL A 104 11.92 2.80 16.38
C VAL A 104 13.04 3.80 16.11
N ALA A 105 13.07 4.43 14.94
CA ALA A 105 14.14 5.33 14.53
C ALA A 105 13.60 6.59 13.81
N PRO A 106 12.71 7.37 14.44
CA PRO A 106 12.11 8.55 13.80
C PRO A 106 13.13 9.58 13.33
N GLY A 107 14.32 9.60 13.95
CA GLY A 107 15.45 10.45 13.57
C GLY A 107 15.94 10.26 12.13
N ILE A 108 15.63 9.12 11.49
CA ILE A 108 15.94 8.85 10.08
C ILE A 108 15.03 9.67 9.15
N LEU A 109 13.75 9.83 9.52
CA LEU A 109 12.76 10.51 8.68
C LEU A 109 12.69 12.02 8.97
N ALA A 110 12.90 12.41 10.22
CA ALA A 110 12.86 13.79 10.64
C ALA A 110 13.98 14.08 11.65
N PRO A 111 14.68 15.22 11.54
CA PRO A 111 15.67 15.62 12.53
C PRO A 111 15.07 15.65 13.93
N VAL A 112 15.77 15.05 14.90
CA VAL A 112 15.39 15.16 16.31
C VAL A 112 15.49 16.63 16.72
N PRO A 113 14.43 17.27 17.25
CA PRO A 113 14.51 18.65 17.70
C PRO A 113 15.62 18.79 18.74
N LYS A 114 16.58 19.72 18.50
CA LYS A 114 17.59 20.03 19.51
C LYS A 114 16.87 20.58 20.73
N ALA A 115 17.03 19.90 21.87
CA ALA A 115 16.50 20.38 23.15
C ALA A 115 16.95 21.84 23.35
N SER A 116 16.00 22.75 23.58
CA SER A 116 16.34 24.15 23.84
C SER A 116 17.20 24.19 25.10
N ARG A 117 18.48 24.51 24.94
CA ARG A 117 19.39 24.71 26.05
C ARG A 117 18.85 25.93 26.81
N LYS A 118 18.12 25.71 27.91
CA LYS A 118 17.73 26.79 28.83
C LYS A 118 19.03 27.49 29.23
N ARG A 119 19.26 28.69 28.70
CA ARG A 119 20.30 29.58 29.21
C ARG A 119 19.88 29.90 30.65
N LYS A 120 20.70 29.46 31.60
CA LYS A 120 20.64 29.94 32.98
C LYS A 120 21.09 31.40 33.01
#